data_AF-A0A5D0UFM4-F1
#
_entry.id   AF-A0A5D0UFM4-F1
#
_cell.length_a   1.000
_cell.length_b   1.000
_cell.length_c   1.000
_cell.angle_alpha   90.00
_cell.angle_beta   90.00
_cell.angle_gamma   90.00
#
_symmetry.space_group_name_H-M   'P 1'
#
loop_
_entity.id
_entity.type
_entity.pdbx_description
1 polymer ?
#
loop_
_entity_poly.entity_id
_entity_poly.type
_entity_poly.pdbx_seq_one_letter_code
_entity_poly.pdbx_strand_id
1 'polypeptide(L)'
;MSTEPSPGERLAAALRRFPIYVDPSLASALPTAEQRRLAAKFRTAPAPIYVVLVPLVKGGTWTDADQLATVVHDRLGRDGIFITFHDATEDLTAREWGGDHQARKAAWAVTLDRAMDDQPLTARLSRVVDLIVSGTAVREYDRVSAEIDKRAARREPHSSDDGDLTVPLTAALAGAAIAGAAGFMVWRHHRMRSVHREGNGLLLPRTVFTTANRANEDQLREQASREVVAFGELLDETTVPTKDERTRTLMTRALDAYQAAGKTLDAAQGVPDLAGVLVLLDQGRDALASAESVAKGGPEIPPVPLCFFNPLHGDATARIDWRPLGSRDRLRVRTCRPCAQKTRDKKLPDVLMDTENGREAPYYEIDPEKSVWSQTGYGQLREDLIERIQRGD
;
A
#
# COMPACT_ATOMS: atom_id res chain seq x y z
N MET A 1 10.15 19.64 -38.45
CA MET A 1 8.96 19.71 -37.58
C MET A 1 9.48 19.70 -36.16
N SER A 2 9.41 20.83 -35.45
CA SER A 2 9.87 20.89 -34.06
C SER A 2 8.84 20.16 -33.20
N THR A 3 9.14 18.93 -32.80
CA THR A 3 8.34 18.21 -31.80
C THR A 3 8.39 18.99 -30.50
N GLU A 4 7.23 19.37 -29.96
CA GLU A 4 7.19 20.01 -28.65
C GLU A 4 7.87 19.11 -27.61
N PRO A 5 8.68 19.68 -26.71
CA PRO A 5 9.35 18.90 -25.68
C PRO A 5 8.31 18.26 -24.77
N SER A 6 8.47 16.97 -24.52
CA SER A 6 7.63 16.20 -23.60
C SER A 6 7.62 16.83 -22.19
N PRO A 7 6.60 16.54 -21.35
CA PRO A 7 6.55 17.07 -19.99
C PRO A 7 7.81 16.78 -19.17
N GLY A 8 8.36 15.58 -19.27
CA GLY A 8 9.63 15.21 -18.61
C GLY A 8 10.82 16.03 -19.11
N GLU A 9 10.91 16.31 -20.41
CA GLU A 9 11.97 17.15 -20.98
C GLU A 9 11.88 18.60 -20.52
N ARG A 10 10.67 19.14 -20.38
CA ARG A 10 10.46 20.49 -19.84
C ARG A 10 10.91 20.58 -18.38
N LEU A 11 10.53 19.61 -17.55
CA LEU A 11 10.97 19.54 -16.15
C LEU A 11 12.49 19.41 -16.04
N ALA A 12 13.09 18.48 -16.79
CA ALA A 12 14.54 18.31 -16.82
C ALA A 12 15.25 19.59 -17.27
N ALA A 13 14.75 20.27 -18.31
CA ALA A 13 15.32 21.55 -18.76
C ALA A 13 15.23 22.65 -17.70
N ALA A 14 14.14 22.70 -16.92
CA ALA A 14 14.02 23.63 -15.80
C ALA A 14 15.00 23.28 -14.67
N LEU A 15 15.10 22.00 -14.31
CA LEU A 15 15.99 21.54 -13.24
C LEU A 15 17.48 21.71 -13.55
N ARG A 16 17.87 21.71 -14.83
CA ARG A 16 19.22 22.10 -15.25
C ARG A 16 19.57 23.55 -14.90
N ARG A 17 18.57 24.43 -14.86
CA ARG A 17 18.76 25.86 -14.57
C ARG A 17 18.65 26.15 -13.07
N PHE A 18 17.75 25.45 -12.38
CA PHE A 18 17.51 25.67 -10.96
C PHE A 18 17.00 24.37 -10.31
N PRO A 19 17.54 23.92 -9.16
CA PRO A 19 17.27 22.58 -8.61
C PRO A 19 15.86 22.39 -8.02
N ILE A 20 14.99 23.39 -8.12
CA ILE A 20 13.61 23.33 -7.63
C ILE A 20 12.69 23.74 -8.77
N TYR A 21 11.80 22.84 -9.17
CA TYR A 21 10.69 23.15 -10.04
C TYR A 21 9.40 23.19 -9.22
N VAL A 22 8.62 24.26 -9.37
CA VAL A 22 7.28 24.39 -8.79
C VAL A 22 6.32 24.72 -9.92
N ASP A 23 5.32 23.87 -10.10
CA ASP A 23 4.24 24.11 -11.05
C ASP A 23 3.49 25.40 -10.68
N PRO A 24 3.04 26.22 -11.65
CA PRO A 24 2.30 27.44 -11.37
C PRO A 24 1.09 27.23 -10.46
N SER A 25 0.42 26.08 -10.53
CA SER A 25 -0.73 25.76 -9.67
C SER A 25 -0.35 25.62 -8.18
N LEU A 26 0.91 25.31 -7.87
CA LEU A 26 1.44 25.11 -6.51
C LEU A 26 2.36 26.25 -6.07
N ALA A 27 2.40 27.37 -6.79
CA ALA A 27 3.31 28.48 -6.51
C ALA A 27 3.13 29.09 -5.10
N SER A 28 1.91 29.01 -4.54
CA SER A 28 1.61 29.47 -3.18
C SER A 28 2.19 28.56 -2.10
N ALA A 29 2.38 27.27 -2.38
CA ALA A 29 2.91 26.29 -1.44
C ALA A 29 4.42 26.46 -1.19
N LEU A 30 5.14 27.02 -2.16
CA LEU A 30 6.59 27.24 -2.05
C LEU A 30 7.03 28.54 -2.77
N PRO A 31 6.97 29.70 -2.11
CA PRO A 31 7.34 30.99 -2.68
C PRO A 31 8.80 31.06 -3.15
N THR A 32 9.10 31.84 -4.20
CA THR A 32 10.44 31.93 -4.81
C THR A 32 11.56 32.32 -3.84
N ALA A 33 11.27 33.16 -2.84
CA ALA A 33 12.23 33.53 -1.81
C ALA A 33 12.65 32.32 -0.95
N GLU A 34 11.71 31.43 -0.65
CA GLU A 34 11.97 30.19 0.11
C GLU A 34 12.69 29.16 -0.75
N GLN A 35 12.33 29.04 -2.04
CA GLN A 35 13.05 28.20 -2.99
C GLN A 35 14.54 28.55 -3.04
N ARG A 36 14.89 29.84 -3.07
CA ARG A 36 16.31 30.28 -3.06
C ARG A 36 17.03 29.89 -1.78
N ARG A 37 16.37 29.98 -0.62
CA ARG A 37 16.93 29.56 0.67
C ARG A 37 17.15 28.04 0.71
N LEU A 38 16.18 27.26 0.23
CA LEU A 38 16.31 25.80 0.11
C LEU A 38 17.41 25.40 -0.86
N ALA A 39 17.47 26.01 -2.05
CA ALA A 39 18.52 25.74 -3.02
C ALA A 39 19.93 26.05 -2.47
N ALA A 40 20.06 27.08 -1.63
CA ALA A 40 21.32 27.35 -0.95
C ALA A 40 21.70 26.23 0.03
N LYS A 41 20.71 25.68 0.76
CA LYS A 41 20.87 24.55 1.68
C LYS A 41 21.20 23.24 0.96
N PHE A 42 20.61 22.98 -0.21
CA PHE A 42 20.86 21.76 -0.97
C PHE A 42 22.33 21.57 -1.34
N ARG A 43 23.08 22.68 -1.44
CA ARG A 43 24.53 22.63 -1.70
C ARG A 43 25.35 22.04 -0.56
N THR A 44 24.79 21.90 0.65
CA THR A 44 25.46 21.23 1.77
C THR A 44 25.23 19.73 1.79
N ALA A 45 24.36 19.21 0.93
CA ALA A 45 24.04 17.79 0.85
C ALA A 45 25.16 16.99 0.19
N PRO A 46 25.32 15.70 0.55
CA PRO A 46 26.34 14.82 -0.03
C PRO A 46 26.10 14.49 -1.51
N ALA A 47 24.91 14.75 -2.05
CA ALA A 47 24.55 14.55 -3.45
C ALA A 47 23.65 15.71 -3.94
N PRO A 48 23.59 15.97 -5.26
CA PRO A 48 22.67 16.95 -5.83
C PRO A 48 21.23 16.64 -5.46
N ILE A 49 20.51 17.62 -4.90
CA ILE A 49 19.09 17.50 -4.58
C ILE A 49 18.28 18.26 -5.64
N TYR A 50 17.29 17.58 -6.21
CA TYR A 50 16.29 18.14 -7.09
C TYR A 50 14.92 18.02 -6.44
N VAL A 51 14.13 19.09 -6.47
CA VAL A 51 12.77 19.10 -5.96
C VAL A 51 11.80 19.36 -7.10
N VAL A 52 10.76 18.54 -7.21
CA VAL A 52 9.72 18.69 -8.24
C VAL A 52 8.36 18.72 -7.57
N LEU A 53 7.76 19.92 -7.51
CA LEU A 53 6.40 20.15 -7.06
C LEU A 53 5.51 20.26 -8.30
N VAL A 54 4.80 19.20 -8.63
CA VAL A 54 3.76 19.18 -9.66
C VAL A 54 2.52 18.48 -9.07
N PRO A 55 1.30 18.88 -9.46
CA PRO A 55 0.11 18.18 -9.03
C PRO A 55 0.16 16.72 -9.48
N LEU A 56 0.01 15.80 -8.55
CA LEU A 56 -0.05 14.36 -8.80
C LEU A 56 -1.52 13.94 -8.79
N VAL A 57 -2.24 14.37 -9.83
CA VAL A 57 -3.68 14.18 -9.93
C VAL A 57 -4.02 13.07 -10.91
N LYS A 58 -5.05 12.30 -10.57
CA LYS A 58 -5.58 11.25 -11.45
C LYS A 58 -5.89 11.80 -12.85
N GLY A 59 -5.38 11.14 -13.89
CA GLY A 59 -5.60 11.54 -15.29
C GLY A 59 -4.84 12.79 -15.73
N GLY A 60 -4.02 13.36 -14.83
CA GLY A 60 -3.09 14.44 -15.15
C GLY A 60 -1.83 13.93 -15.85
N THR A 61 -0.93 14.85 -16.15
CA THR A 61 0.36 14.52 -16.78
C THR A 61 1.24 13.62 -15.91
N TRP A 62 1.10 13.73 -14.59
CA TRP A 62 1.85 12.95 -13.60
C TRP A 62 0.87 12.40 -12.57
N THR A 63 0.95 11.09 -12.31
CA THR A 63 0.06 10.39 -11.37
C THR A 63 0.81 9.70 -10.25
N ASP A 64 2.08 9.37 -10.47
CA ASP A 64 2.93 8.66 -9.52
C ASP A 64 4.24 9.40 -9.31
N ALA A 65 4.63 9.52 -8.04
CA ALA A 65 5.78 10.30 -7.60
C ALA A 65 7.11 9.64 -8.00
N ASP A 66 7.17 8.30 -8.00
CA ASP A 66 8.35 7.53 -8.36
C ASP A 66 8.55 7.49 -9.88
N GLN A 67 7.48 7.35 -10.65
CA GLN A 67 7.48 7.46 -12.11
C GLN A 67 7.92 8.85 -12.55
N LEU A 68 7.38 9.91 -11.92
CA LEU A 68 7.81 11.28 -12.16
C LEU A 68 9.31 11.43 -11.93
N ALA A 69 9.81 11.00 -10.77
CA ALA A 69 11.22 11.09 -10.43
C ALA A 69 12.10 10.34 -11.44
N THR A 70 11.67 9.14 -11.86
CA THR A 70 12.39 8.30 -12.85
C THR A 70 12.45 8.98 -14.21
N VAL A 71 11.32 9.47 -14.74
CA VAL A 71 11.30 10.15 -16.04
C VAL A 71 12.14 11.43 -16.00
N VAL A 72 12.04 12.19 -14.92
CA VAL A 72 12.82 13.43 -14.76
C VAL A 72 14.31 13.12 -14.67
N HIS A 73 14.71 12.10 -13.90
CA HIS A 73 16.09 11.62 -13.81
C HIS A 73 16.63 11.24 -15.19
N ASP A 74 15.92 10.40 -15.93
CA ASP A 74 16.35 9.89 -17.24
C ASP A 74 16.53 11.03 -18.25
N ARG A 75 15.62 12.02 -18.22
CA ARG A 75 15.70 13.20 -19.10
C ARG A 75 16.71 14.22 -18.63
N LEU A 76 17.00 14.30 -17.33
CA LEU A 76 18.01 15.20 -16.76
C LEU A 76 19.42 14.67 -17.06
N GLY A 77 19.60 13.34 -17.00
CA GLY A 77 20.87 12.65 -17.23
C GLY A 77 21.88 12.90 -16.11
N ARG A 78 21.41 13.09 -14.87
CA ARG A 78 22.24 13.36 -13.70
C ARG A 78 21.71 12.60 -12.49
N ASP A 79 22.59 11.84 -11.87
CA ASP A 79 22.36 11.22 -10.58
C ASP A 79 22.14 12.28 -9.48
N GLY A 80 21.42 11.88 -8.43
CA GLY A 80 21.06 12.75 -7.33
C GLY A 80 19.82 12.27 -6.60
N ILE A 81 19.37 13.10 -5.67
CA ILE A 81 18.20 12.87 -4.83
C ILE A 81 17.04 13.70 -5.39
N PHE A 82 15.97 13.04 -5.78
CA PHE A 82 14.77 13.65 -6.33
C PHE A 82 13.67 13.58 -5.29
N ILE A 83 13.25 14.73 -4.78
CA ILE A 83 12.17 14.86 -3.79
C ILE A 83 10.92 15.34 -4.53
N THR A 84 9.84 14.61 -4.36
CA THR A 84 8.53 14.91 -4.93
C THR A 84 7.52 15.11 -3.80
N PHE A 85 6.45 15.84 -4.11
CA PHE A 85 5.40 16.19 -3.17
C PHE A 85 4.05 15.73 -3.73
N HIS A 86 3.27 15.05 -2.90
CA HIS A 86 1.92 14.67 -3.23
C HIS A 86 0.96 15.68 -2.59
N ASP A 87 0.31 16.52 -3.40
CA ASP A 87 -0.52 17.62 -2.92
C ASP A 87 -1.77 17.16 -2.16
N ALA A 88 -2.39 16.06 -2.59
CA ALA A 88 -3.60 15.54 -1.97
C ALA A 88 -3.39 14.96 -0.57
N THR A 89 -2.22 14.37 -0.29
CA THR A 89 -1.89 13.78 1.02
C THR A 89 -0.91 14.64 1.80
N GLU A 90 -0.41 15.72 1.18
CA GLU A 90 0.70 16.53 1.66
C GLU A 90 1.96 15.72 2.00
N ASP A 91 2.16 14.56 1.37
CA ASP A 91 3.28 13.68 1.67
C ASP A 91 4.53 14.07 0.87
N LEU A 92 5.69 13.95 1.51
CA LEU A 92 6.99 14.00 0.84
C LEU A 92 7.49 12.58 0.55
N THR A 93 7.95 12.38 -0.68
CA THR A 93 8.66 11.18 -1.10
C THR A 93 10.00 11.57 -1.71
N ALA A 94 10.96 10.64 -1.66
CA ALA A 94 12.27 10.86 -2.24
C ALA A 94 12.80 9.59 -2.87
N ARG A 95 13.45 9.75 -4.02
CA ARG A 95 14.14 8.70 -4.75
C ARG A 95 15.55 9.14 -5.08
N GLU A 96 16.49 8.21 -5.05
CA GLU A 96 17.92 8.50 -5.20
C GLU A 96 18.57 7.60 -6.24
N TRP A 97 19.49 8.20 -7.00
CA TRP A 97 20.37 7.54 -7.97
C TRP A 97 21.81 7.99 -7.71
N GLY A 98 22.79 7.12 -7.97
CA GLY A 98 24.22 7.41 -7.78
C GLY A 98 24.75 7.26 -6.35
N GLY A 99 23.97 6.66 -5.44
CA GLY A 99 24.38 6.39 -4.07
C GLY A 99 23.20 6.07 -3.15
N ASP A 100 23.50 5.67 -1.92
CA ASP A 100 22.51 5.57 -0.82
C ASP A 100 22.78 6.69 0.18
N HIS A 101 21.88 7.67 0.19
CA HIS A 101 21.89 8.81 1.10
C HIS A 101 20.70 8.76 2.06
N GLN A 102 20.04 7.60 2.17
CA GLN A 102 18.86 7.38 2.98
C GLN A 102 17.73 8.37 2.66
N ALA A 103 17.67 8.89 1.42
CA ALA A 103 16.79 10.00 1.08
C ALA A 103 15.31 9.62 1.27
N ARG A 104 14.94 8.40 0.87
CA ARG A 104 13.59 7.85 1.06
C ARG A 104 13.21 7.79 2.53
N LYS A 105 14.14 7.37 3.39
CA LYS A 105 13.94 7.31 4.85
C LYS A 105 13.83 8.71 5.47
N ALA A 106 14.58 9.69 4.96
CA ALA A 106 14.49 11.07 5.41
C ALA A 106 13.12 11.68 5.09
N ALA A 107 12.62 11.48 3.87
CA ALA A 107 11.29 11.92 3.47
C ALA A 107 10.20 11.25 4.33
N TRP A 108 10.25 9.94 4.51
CA TRP A 108 9.29 9.22 5.36
C TRP A 108 9.35 9.63 6.83
N ALA A 109 10.54 9.87 7.39
CA ALA A 109 10.68 10.35 8.76
C ALA A 109 9.93 11.67 8.97
N VAL A 110 10.02 12.60 7.99
CA VAL A 110 9.31 13.89 8.04
C VAL A 110 7.81 13.73 7.80
N THR A 111 7.42 12.88 6.84
CA THR A 111 6.00 12.63 6.52
C THR A 111 5.25 11.96 7.67
N LEU A 112 5.90 11.08 8.43
CA LEU A 112 5.27 10.34 9.53
C LEU A 112 5.30 11.09 10.88
N ASP A 113 6.11 12.14 11.01
CA ASP A 113 6.27 12.88 12.27
C ASP A 113 5.14 13.90 12.43
N ARG A 114 4.30 13.71 13.45
CA ARG A 114 3.18 14.63 13.74
C ARG A 114 3.63 16.04 14.07
N ALA A 115 4.88 16.22 14.51
CA ALA A 115 5.43 17.56 14.72
C ALA A 115 5.57 18.35 13.40
N MET A 116 5.51 17.66 12.25
CA MET A 116 5.61 18.23 10.92
C MET A 116 4.25 18.44 10.25
N ASP A 117 3.14 17.93 10.81
CA ASP A 117 1.78 18.01 10.23
C ASP A 117 1.38 19.47 9.94
N ASP A 118 1.66 20.39 10.88
CA ASP A 118 1.29 21.82 10.77
C ASP A 118 2.45 22.71 10.25
N GLN A 119 3.57 22.10 9.83
CA GLN A 119 4.75 22.87 9.40
C GLN A 119 4.67 23.24 7.91
N PRO A 120 5.10 24.46 7.52
CA PRO A 120 5.18 24.84 6.11
C PRO A 120 6.06 23.88 5.31
N LEU A 121 5.74 23.69 4.02
CA LEU A 121 6.47 22.80 3.12
C LEU A 121 7.99 23.08 3.11
N THR A 122 8.38 24.35 3.20
CA THR A 122 9.79 24.75 3.33
C THR A 122 10.48 24.18 4.57
N ALA A 123 9.80 24.19 5.72
CA ALA A 123 10.34 23.62 6.95
C ALA A 123 10.47 22.09 6.84
N ARG A 124 9.48 21.44 6.22
CA ARG A 124 9.49 19.99 5.98
C ARG A 124 10.61 19.59 5.03
N LEU A 125 10.76 20.25 3.88
CA LEU A 125 11.87 20.05 2.93
C LEU A 125 13.24 20.35 3.57
N SER A 126 13.32 21.42 4.37
CA SER A 126 14.53 21.76 5.13
C SER A 126 14.91 20.63 6.09
N ARG A 127 13.95 20.03 6.80
CA ARG A 127 14.17 18.90 7.71
C ARG A 127 14.62 17.64 6.97
N VAL A 128 14.05 17.34 5.79
CA VAL A 128 14.51 16.22 4.96
C VAL A 128 16.01 16.38 4.64
N VAL A 129 16.41 17.58 4.21
CA VAL A 129 17.83 17.85 3.90
C VAL A 129 18.71 17.74 5.14
N ASP A 130 18.26 18.19 6.32
CA ASP A 130 19.02 18.02 7.56
C ASP A 130 19.29 16.55 7.88
N LEU A 131 18.28 15.68 7.70
CA LEU A 131 18.41 14.25 7.95
C LEU A 131 19.34 13.55 6.95
N ILE A 132 19.35 14.01 5.70
CA ILE A 132 20.27 13.53 4.67
C ILE A 132 21.71 13.97 5.00
N VAL A 133 21.92 15.25 5.31
CA VAL A 133 23.23 15.82 5.64
C VAL A 133 23.82 15.18 6.90
N SER A 134 23.00 14.94 7.92
CA SER A 134 23.44 14.32 9.17
C SER A 134 23.67 12.81 9.06
N GLY A 135 23.13 12.15 8.02
CA GLY A 135 23.13 10.69 7.90
C GLY A 135 22.28 10.00 8.96
N THR A 136 21.31 10.69 9.55
CA THR A 136 20.49 10.17 10.68
C THR A 136 19.08 9.80 10.28
N ALA A 137 18.79 9.75 8.98
CA ALA A 137 17.46 9.54 8.43
C ALA A 137 16.84 8.20 8.87
N VAL A 138 17.59 7.10 8.80
CA VAL A 138 17.12 5.77 9.27
C VAL A 138 16.75 5.81 10.75
N ARG A 139 17.62 6.37 11.60
CA ARG A 139 17.39 6.46 13.04
C ARG A 139 16.15 7.28 13.38
N GLU A 140 15.95 8.40 12.68
CA GLU A 140 14.77 9.25 12.90
C GLU A 140 13.48 8.57 12.41
N TYR A 141 13.54 7.92 11.25
CA TYR A 141 12.43 7.11 10.74
C TYR A 141 12.02 6.02 11.73
N ASP A 142 12.99 5.29 12.29
CA ASP A 142 12.73 4.21 13.26
C ASP A 142 12.14 4.78 14.56
N ARG A 143 12.62 5.94 15.03
CA ARG A 143 12.07 6.65 16.20
C ARG A 143 10.60 6.99 16.00
N VAL A 144 10.26 7.62 14.88
CA VAL A 144 8.90 8.05 14.56
C VAL A 144 7.98 6.85 14.37
N SER A 145 8.45 5.82 13.65
CA SER A 145 7.71 4.56 13.47
C SER A 145 7.41 3.87 14.80
N ALA A 146 8.39 3.77 15.69
CA ALA A 146 8.19 3.20 17.02
C ALA A 146 7.20 4.00 17.88
N GLU A 147 7.11 5.32 17.68
CA GLU A 147 6.10 6.14 18.35
C GLU A 147 4.69 5.87 17.83
N ILE A 148 4.54 5.70 16.51
CA ILE A 148 3.28 5.28 15.89
C ILE A 148 2.84 3.92 16.44
N ASP A 149 3.76 2.96 16.51
CA ASP A 149 3.49 1.62 17.06
C ASP A 149 3.06 1.69 18.53
N LYS A 150 3.75 2.49 19.36
CA LYS A 150 3.36 2.71 20.77
C LYS A 150 1.97 3.31 20.89
N ARG A 151 1.60 4.25 20.00
CA ARG A 151 0.26 4.86 19.98
C ARG A 151 -0.81 3.88 19.53
N ALA A 152 -0.49 3.03 18.55
CA ALA A 152 -1.36 1.95 18.11
C ALA A 152 -1.60 0.93 19.24
N ALA A 153 -0.55 0.58 19.99
CA ALA A 153 -0.63 -0.33 21.14
C ALA A 153 -1.42 0.26 22.32
N ARG A 154 -1.36 1.58 22.56
CA ARG A 154 -2.15 2.25 23.61
C ARG A 154 -3.64 2.36 23.30
N ARG A 155 -4.05 2.13 22.04
CA ARG A 155 -5.45 2.04 21.62
C ARG A 155 -5.96 0.59 21.72
N GLU A 156 -5.81 -0.04 22.87
CA GLU A 156 -6.54 -1.29 23.15
C GLU A 156 -8.06 -1.03 23.22
N PRO A 157 -8.91 -2.00 22.84
CA PRO A 157 -10.35 -1.83 22.81
C PRO A 157 -10.89 -1.62 24.22
N HIS A 158 -11.79 -0.66 24.39
CA HIS A 158 -12.67 -0.60 25.54
C HIS A 158 -13.45 -1.92 25.57
N SER A 159 -13.16 -2.79 26.54
CA SER A 159 -13.99 -3.94 26.85
C SER A 159 -15.34 -3.39 27.29
N SER A 160 -16.35 -3.55 26.45
CA SER A 160 -17.74 -3.41 26.86
C SER A 160 -18.00 -4.47 27.92
N ASP A 161 -18.02 -4.03 29.17
CA ASP A 161 -18.55 -4.77 30.30
C ASP A 161 -20.07 -4.80 30.14
N ASP A 162 -20.63 -5.98 29.86
CA ASP A 162 -22.00 -6.36 30.19
C ASP A 162 -22.27 -7.81 29.75
N GLY A 163 -22.65 -8.66 30.72
CA GLY A 163 -23.47 -9.84 30.45
C GLY A 163 -22.85 -11.20 30.77
N ASP A 164 -22.74 -11.49 32.07
CA ASP A 164 -23.15 -12.76 32.70
C ASP A 164 -22.84 -14.08 31.97
N LEU A 165 -21.81 -14.79 32.44
CA LEU A 165 -21.80 -16.26 32.47
C LEU A 165 -20.95 -16.71 33.65
N THR A 166 -21.63 -17.09 34.73
CA THR A 166 -21.06 -17.80 35.87
C THR A 166 -20.44 -19.13 35.45
N VAL A 167 -19.13 -19.27 35.60
CA VAL A 167 -18.46 -20.58 35.75
C VAL A 167 -17.54 -20.49 36.97
N PRO A 168 -17.83 -21.20 38.07
CA PRO A 168 -16.95 -21.19 39.23
C PRO A 168 -15.85 -22.24 39.01
N LEU A 169 -14.59 -21.83 38.96
CA LEU A 169 -13.45 -22.72 39.23
C LEU A 169 -12.25 -21.91 39.74
N THR A 170 -12.22 -21.83 41.07
CA THR A 170 -11.06 -21.96 41.97
C THR A 170 -9.70 -21.43 41.52
N ALA A 171 -9.19 -20.53 42.36
CA ALA A 171 -7.85 -19.98 42.42
C ALA A 171 -6.70 -20.98 42.23
N ALA A 172 -6.04 -20.89 41.09
CA ALA A 172 -4.60 -21.02 40.90
C ALA A 172 -4.26 -20.39 39.53
N LEU A 173 -3.11 -19.75 39.39
CA LEU A 173 -2.57 -19.11 38.15
C LEU A 173 -2.77 -17.58 37.98
N ALA A 174 -2.79 -16.81 39.06
CA ALA A 174 -2.60 -15.35 38.98
C ALA A 174 -1.14 -14.92 38.64
N GLY A 175 -0.18 -15.84 38.55
CA GLY A 175 1.23 -15.54 38.31
C GLY A 175 1.75 -15.77 36.88
N ALA A 176 1.04 -16.53 36.04
CA ALA A 176 1.55 -16.95 34.73
C ALA A 176 1.02 -16.13 33.54
N ALA A 177 -0.10 -15.42 33.71
CA ALA A 177 -0.75 -14.68 32.62
C ALA A 177 0.00 -13.38 32.23
N ILE A 178 0.68 -12.73 33.18
CA ILE A 178 1.39 -11.47 32.92
C ILE A 178 2.74 -11.72 32.21
N ALA A 179 3.42 -12.82 32.54
CA ALA A 179 4.64 -13.24 31.83
C ALA A 179 4.33 -13.79 30.42
N GLY A 180 3.22 -14.51 30.26
CA GLY A 180 2.76 -15.00 28.97
C GLY A 180 2.38 -13.87 28.00
N ALA A 181 1.69 -12.83 28.47
CA ALA A 181 1.28 -11.70 27.64
C ALA A 181 2.48 -10.82 27.24
N ALA A 182 3.40 -10.53 28.16
CA ALA A 182 4.62 -9.78 27.84
C ALA A 182 5.56 -10.58 26.91
N GLY A 183 5.72 -11.88 27.17
CA GLY A 183 6.48 -12.79 26.30
C GLY A 183 5.86 -12.92 24.91
N PHE A 184 4.53 -13.04 24.81
CA PHE A 184 3.81 -13.08 23.54
C PHE A 184 3.88 -11.76 22.77
N MET A 185 3.87 -10.62 23.46
CA MET A 185 3.94 -9.30 22.85
C MET A 185 5.36 -8.96 22.38
N VAL A 186 6.40 -9.33 23.14
CA VAL A 186 7.81 -9.24 22.72
C VAL A 186 8.10 -10.23 21.58
N TRP A 187 7.57 -11.45 21.65
CA TRP A 187 7.66 -12.44 20.58
C TRP A 187 6.96 -11.96 19.31
N ARG A 188 5.74 -11.41 19.41
CA ARG A 188 5.01 -10.79 18.29
C ARG A 188 5.77 -9.59 17.73
N HIS A 189 6.40 -8.77 18.57
CA HIS A 189 7.18 -7.62 18.14
C HIS A 189 8.50 -8.01 17.47
N HIS A 190 9.22 -9.03 17.97
CA HIS A 190 10.42 -9.57 17.33
C HIS A 190 10.09 -10.32 16.04
N ARG A 191 8.97 -11.04 16.02
CA ARG A 191 8.43 -11.75 14.86
C ARG A 191 8.01 -10.81 13.73
N MET A 192 7.42 -9.66 14.06
CA MET A 192 7.08 -8.63 13.08
C MET A 192 8.32 -7.86 12.61
N ARG A 193 9.38 -7.77 13.44
CA ARG A 193 10.68 -7.21 13.04
C ARG A 193 11.50 -8.13 12.15
N SER A 194 11.35 -9.45 12.27
CA SER A 194 11.87 -10.41 11.29
C SER A 194 11.08 -10.42 9.97
N VAL A 195 9.95 -9.71 9.91
CA VAL A 195 9.32 -9.27 8.65
C VAL A 195 9.88 -7.89 8.28
N HIS A 196 11.19 -7.72 8.39
CA HIS A 196 11.87 -6.93 7.37
C HIS A 196 11.78 -7.77 6.10
N ARG A 197 10.82 -7.40 5.25
CA ARG A 197 10.67 -7.85 3.87
C ARG A 197 11.94 -7.44 3.12
N GLU A 198 13.00 -8.21 3.28
CA GLU A 198 14.18 -8.18 2.42
C GLU A 198 13.78 -8.84 1.10
N GLY A 199 13.63 -8.04 0.06
CA GLY A 199 13.43 -8.51 -1.32
C GLY A 199 12.02 -8.27 -1.89
N ASN A 200 11.99 -7.37 -2.87
CA ASN A 200 11.21 -7.38 -4.11
C ASN A 200 9.65 -7.37 -4.10
N GLY A 201 9.12 -6.48 -4.95
CA GLY A 201 7.71 -6.42 -5.32
C GLY A 201 6.88 -5.46 -4.47
N LEU A 202 7.18 -4.16 -4.55
CA LEU A 202 6.31 -3.11 -4.01
C LEU A 202 4.91 -3.26 -4.64
N LEU A 203 3.97 -3.77 -3.86
CA LEU A 203 2.55 -3.49 -4.03
C LEU A 203 2.39 -1.96 -3.93
N LEU A 204 2.39 -1.30 -5.09
CA LEU A 204 2.07 0.12 -5.22
C LEU A 204 0.72 0.38 -4.53
N PRO A 205 0.55 1.51 -3.80
CA PRO A 205 -0.75 1.92 -3.30
C PRO A 205 -1.73 2.04 -4.46
N ARG A 206 -2.58 1.03 -4.64
CA ARG A 206 -3.69 1.09 -5.58
C ARG A 206 -4.69 2.05 -4.96
N THR A 207 -4.80 3.27 -5.46
CA THR A 207 -5.93 4.17 -5.15
C THR A 207 -6.15 5.11 -6.32
N VAL A 208 -6.74 4.64 -7.42
CA VAL A 208 -7.05 5.52 -8.57
C VAL A 208 -8.27 5.03 -9.38
N PHE A 209 -9.51 5.03 -8.86
CA PHE A 209 -10.68 4.62 -9.69
C PHE A 209 -11.94 5.50 -9.57
N THR A 210 -11.93 6.71 -10.14
CA THR A 210 -13.12 7.28 -10.81
C THR A 210 -12.75 8.03 -12.11
N THR A 211 -13.57 7.87 -13.15
CA THR A 211 -13.56 8.45 -14.53
C THR A 211 -12.58 7.88 -15.59
N ALA A 212 -13.17 7.49 -16.75
CA ALA A 212 -12.64 6.91 -18.01
C ALA A 212 -12.53 5.36 -18.10
N ASN A 213 -13.66 4.68 -18.41
CA ASN A 213 -13.80 3.21 -18.28
C ASN A 213 -12.98 2.33 -19.23
N ARG A 214 -12.44 2.81 -20.36
CA ARG A 214 -11.60 1.96 -21.25
C ARG A 214 -10.10 2.16 -21.04
N ALA A 215 -9.65 3.41 -21.00
CA ALA A 215 -8.24 3.73 -20.76
C ALA A 215 -7.74 3.24 -19.39
N ASN A 216 -8.60 3.25 -18.37
CA ASN A 216 -8.26 2.73 -17.04
C ASN A 216 -8.26 1.20 -16.99
N GLU A 217 -9.08 0.53 -17.81
CA GLU A 217 -9.14 -0.94 -17.85
C GLU A 217 -7.90 -1.51 -18.55
N ASP A 218 -7.49 -0.95 -19.69
CA ASP A 218 -6.29 -1.40 -20.40
C ASP A 218 -5.03 -1.23 -19.55
N GLN A 219 -4.91 -0.09 -18.85
CA GLN A 219 -3.82 0.14 -17.90
C GLN A 219 -3.85 -0.85 -16.73
N LEU A 220 -5.04 -1.15 -16.19
CA LEU A 220 -5.19 -2.12 -15.12
C LEU A 220 -4.89 -3.53 -15.60
N ARG A 221 -5.25 -3.87 -16.84
CA ARG A 221 -4.91 -5.14 -17.48
C ARG A 221 -3.41 -5.28 -17.65
N GLU A 222 -2.74 -4.26 -18.18
CA GLU A 222 -1.27 -4.23 -18.29
C GLU A 222 -0.61 -4.39 -16.91
N GLN A 223 -1.13 -3.70 -15.89
CA GLN A 223 -0.65 -3.85 -14.52
C GLN A 223 -0.86 -5.29 -14.01
N ALA A 224 -2.06 -5.85 -14.17
CA ALA A 224 -2.36 -7.21 -13.74
C ALA A 224 -1.47 -8.24 -14.44
N SER A 225 -1.26 -8.10 -15.76
CA SER A 225 -0.32 -8.94 -16.52
C SER A 225 1.11 -8.86 -15.99
N ARG A 226 1.62 -7.65 -15.74
CA ARG A 226 2.95 -7.48 -15.13
C ARG A 226 3.05 -8.12 -13.76
N GLU A 227 2.00 -8.00 -12.95
CA GLU A 227 1.96 -8.55 -11.59
C GLU A 227 1.90 -10.08 -11.58
N VAL A 228 1.18 -10.70 -12.52
CA VAL A 228 1.18 -12.15 -12.72
C VAL A 228 2.59 -12.61 -13.08
N VAL A 229 3.24 -11.99 -14.07
CA VAL A 229 4.61 -12.34 -14.48
C VAL A 229 5.58 -12.19 -13.31
N ALA A 230 5.55 -11.06 -12.60
CA ALA A 230 6.43 -10.80 -11.47
C ALA A 230 6.22 -11.81 -10.31
N PHE A 231 4.99 -12.26 -10.08
CA PHE A 231 4.75 -13.30 -9.08
C PHE A 231 5.21 -14.68 -9.55
N GLY A 232 5.06 -14.99 -10.85
CA GLY A 232 5.63 -16.20 -11.45
C GLY A 232 7.15 -16.26 -11.30
N GLU A 233 7.85 -15.18 -11.62
CA GLU A 233 9.31 -15.07 -11.44
C GLU A 233 9.71 -15.24 -9.97
N LEU A 234 8.97 -14.64 -9.04
CA LEU A 234 9.20 -14.82 -7.60
C LEU A 234 9.02 -16.28 -7.16
N LEU A 235 8.00 -16.97 -7.67
CA LEU A 235 7.76 -18.39 -7.39
C LEU A 235 8.88 -19.27 -7.97
N ASP A 236 9.37 -18.96 -9.17
CA ASP A 236 10.47 -19.68 -9.83
C ASP A 236 11.80 -19.51 -9.08
N GLU A 237 12.08 -18.32 -8.53
CA GLU A 237 13.28 -18.05 -7.72
C GLU A 237 13.22 -18.66 -6.30
N THR A 238 12.02 -19.00 -5.82
CA THR A 238 11.79 -19.46 -4.46
C THR A 238 12.36 -20.86 -4.21
N THR A 239 13.22 -21.01 -3.20
CA THR A 239 13.81 -22.31 -2.80
C THR A 239 13.23 -22.88 -1.50
N VAL A 240 11.97 -22.56 -1.17
CA VAL A 240 11.32 -22.98 0.08
C VAL A 240 11.22 -24.52 0.14
N PRO A 241 11.80 -25.17 1.17
CA PRO A 241 11.76 -26.62 1.30
C PRO A 241 10.34 -27.16 1.56
N THR A 242 9.80 -27.97 0.65
CA THR A 242 8.45 -28.57 0.76
C THR A 242 8.43 -29.94 1.46
N LYS A 243 9.41 -30.20 2.35
CA LYS A 243 9.50 -31.47 3.09
C LYS A 243 8.43 -31.59 4.19
N ASP A 244 8.17 -30.49 4.87
CA ASP A 244 7.13 -30.38 5.89
C ASP A 244 5.74 -30.25 5.25
N GLU A 245 4.73 -30.89 5.84
CA GLU A 245 3.35 -30.89 5.34
C GLU A 245 2.75 -29.50 5.30
N ARG A 246 3.01 -28.69 6.34
CA ARG A 246 2.43 -27.35 6.43
C ARG A 246 3.04 -26.43 5.39
N THR A 247 4.36 -26.50 5.22
CA THR A 247 5.09 -25.74 4.19
C THR A 247 4.62 -26.14 2.79
N ARG A 248 4.43 -27.45 2.53
CA ARG A 248 3.87 -27.94 1.27
C ARG A 248 2.48 -27.39 1.00
N THR A 249 1.59 -27.44 1.99
CA THR A 249 0.21 -26.90 1.87
C THR A 249 0.22 -25.41 1.50
N LEU A 250 1.07 -24.62 2.15
CA LEU A 250 1.18 -23.18 1.88
C LEU A 250 1.77 -22.88 0.50
N MET A 251 2.78 -23.65 0.07
CA MET A 251 3.36 -23.53 -1.26
C MET A 251 2.35 -23.93 -2.36
N THR A 252 1.59 -25.01 -2.14
CA THR A 252 0.49 -25.41 -3.03
C THR A 252 -0.54 -24.30 -3.16
N ARG A 253 -0.97 -23.70 -2.03
CA ARG A 253 -1.89 -22.56 -2.06
C ARG A 253 -1.35 -21.35 -2.85
N ALA A 254 -0.04 -21.07 -2.75
CA ALA A 254 0.59 -19.99 -3.50
C ALA A 254 0.56 -20.25 -5.02
N LEU A 255 0.87 -21.48 -5.43
CA LEU A 255 0.80 -21.93 -6.83
C LEU A 255 -0.64 -21.94 -7.36
N ASP A 256 -1.59 -22.41 -6.55
CA ASP A 256 -3.00 -22.43 -6.89
C ASP A 256 -3.55 -21.02 -7.12
N ALA A 257 -3.16 -20.07 -6.27
CA ALA A 257 -3.50 -18.66 -6.41
C ALA A 257 -2.89 -18.03 -7.67
N TYR A 258 -1.64 -18.37 -8.02
CA TYR A 258 -1.00 -17.95 -9.27
C TYR A 258 -1.74 -18.50 -10.50
N GLN A 259 -2.08 -19.79 -10.50
CA GLN A 259 -2.85 -20.41 -11.59
C GLN A 259 -4.24 -19.80 -11.72
N ALA A 260 -4.93 -19.57 -10.60
CA ALA A 260 -6.21 -18.88 -10.57
C ALA A 260 -6.09 -17.45 -11.13
N ALA A 261 -5.06 -16.70 -10.73
CA ALA A 261 -4.82 -15.35 -11.22
C ALA A 261 -4.60 -15.31 -12.73
N GLY A 262 -3.80 -16.23 -13.29
CA GLY A 262 -3.60 -16.37 -14.73
C GLY A 262 -4.90 -16.69 -15.47
N LYS A 263 -5.67 -17.67 -14.97
CA LYS A 263 -6.98 -18.04 -15.54
C LYS A 263 -7.97 -16.88 -15.53
N THR A 264 -8.04 -16.13 -14.42
CA THR A 264 -8.90 -14.95 -14.31
C THR A 264 -8.44 -13.84 -15.26
N LEU A 265 -7.13 -13.61 -15.40
CA LEU A 265 -6.60 -12.60 -16.31
C LEU A 265 -6.94 -12.92 -17.77
N ASP A 266 -6.82 -14.18 -18.18
CA ASP A 266 -7.14 -14.63 -19.54
C ASP A 266 -8.63 -14.49 -19.87
N ALA A 267 -9.50 -14.67 -18.87
CA ALA A 267 -10.95 -14.58 -19.01
C ALA A 267 -11.54 -13.19 -18.72
N ALA A 268 -10.73 -12.23 -18.25
CA ALA A 268 -11.20 -10.96 -17.69
C ALA A 268 -12.03 -10.12 -18.67
N GLN A 269 -13.29 -9.83 -18.30
CA GLN A 269 -14.24 -9.04 -19.10
C GLN A 269 -14.28 -7.55 -18.68
N GLY A 270 -13.64 -7.19 -17.57
CA GLY A 270 -13.57 -5.79 -17.14
C GLY A 270 -12.79 -5.57 -15.84
N VAL A 271 -12.91 -4.35 -15.32
CA VAL A 271 -12.26 -3.91 -14.07
C VAL A 271 -12.53 -4.85 -12.87
N PRO A 272 -13.75 -5.40 -12.65
CA PRO A 272 -14.01 -6.32 -11.54
C PRO A 272 -13.15 -7.59 -11.57
N ASP A 273 -12.97 -8.19 -12.74
CA ASP A 273 -12.12 -9.38 -12.90
C ASP A 273 -10.65 -9.05 -12.71
N LEU A 274 -10.21 -7.92 -13.25
CA LEU A 274 -8.83 -7.45 -13.08
C LEU A 274 -8.52 -7.14 -11.61
N ALA A 275 -9.46 -6.58 -10.85
CA ALA A 275 -9.34 -6.46 -9.40
C ALA A 275 -9.26 -7.84 -8.73
N GLY A 276 -9.99 -8.83 -9.24
CA GLY A 276 -9.93 -10.23 -8.82
C GLY A 276 -8.55 -10.86 -9.03
N VAL A 277 -7.90 -10.64 -10.18
CA VAL A 277 -6.51 -11.08 -10.44
C VAL A 277 -5.59 -10.57 -9.32
N LEU A 278 -5.74 -9.30 -8.96
CA LEU A 278 -4.89 -8.68 -7.94
C LEU A 278 -5.13 -9.24 -6.53
N VAL A 279 -6.37 -9.59 -6.20
CA VAL A 279 -6.72 -10.28 -4.96
C VAL A 279 -6.10 -11.68 -4.92
N LEU A 280 -6.17 -12.42 -6.01
CA LEU A 280 -5.58 -13.77 -6.10
C LEU A 280 -4.07 -13.72 -5.93
N LEU A 281 -3.39 -12.77 -6.59
CA LEU A 281 -1.95 -12.58 -6.43
C LEU A 281 -1.57 -12.16 -4.99
N ASP A 282 -2.37 -11.33 -4.34
CA ASP A 282 -2.18 -10.95 -2.94
C ASP A 282 -2.28 -12.17 -2.01
N GLN A 283 -3.32 -12.99 -2.17
CA GLN A 283 -3.48 -14.25 -1.43
C GLN A 283 -2.33 -15.24 -1.69
N GLY A 284 -1.83 -15.30 -2.93
CA GLY A 284 -0.68 -16.12 -3.30
C GLY A 284 0.60 -15.66 -2.60
N ARG A 285 0.85 -14.35 -2.55
CA ARG A 285 2.00 -13.76 -1.86
C ARG A 285 1.93 -13.96 -0.34
N ASP A 286 0.76 -13.84 0.26
CA ASP A 286 0.55 -14.12 1.68
C ASP A 286 0.82 -15.60 2.02
N ALA A 287 0.39 -16.52 1.14
CA ALA A 287 0.66 -17.94 1.28
C ALA A 287 2.17 -18.24 1.14
N LEU A 288 2.84 -17.64 0.15
CA LEU A 288 4.29 -17.78 -0.05
C LEU A 288 5.08 -17.25 1.16
N ALA A 289 4.75 -16.04 1.64
CA ALA A 289 5.41 -15.44 2.80
C ALA A 289 5.22 -16.30 4.06
N SER A 290 4.04 -16.91 4.22
CA SER A 290 3.80 -17.88 5.28
C SER A 290 4.63 -19.15 5.11
N ALA A 291 4.75 -19.69 3.89
CA ALA A 291 5.57 -20.87 3.60
C ALA A 291 7.04 -20.62 3.94
N GLU A 292 7.59 -19.46 3.54
CA GLU A 292 8.96 -19.05 3.87
C GLU A 292 9.19 -18.92 5.37
N SER A 293 8.25 -18.30 6.09
CA SER A 293 8.35 -18.15 7.53
C SER A 293 8.31 -19.50 8.24
N VAL A 294 7.41 -20.39 7.85
CA VAL A 294 7.29 -21.75 8.42
C VAL A 294 8.53 -22.59 8.13
N ALA A 295 9.05 -22.53 6.90
CA ALA A 295 10.28 -23.23 6.53
C ALA A 295 11.50 -22.81 7.36
N LYS A 296 11.53 -21.55 7.81
CA LYS A 296 12.59 -21.01 8.70
C LYS A 296 12.32 -21.29 10.19
N GLY A 297 11.30 -22.07 10.52
CA GLY A 297 10.90 -22.38 11.90
C GLY A 297 10.10 -21.28 12.60
N GLY A 298 9.65 -20.27 11.86
CA GLY A 298 8.69 -19.28 12.34
C GLY A 298 7.24 -19.79 12.22
N PRO A 299 6.27 -19.15 12.91
CA PRO A 299 4.85 -19.34 12.59
C PRO A 299 4.46 -18.96 11.16
N GLU A 300 3.17 -19.03 10.87
CA GLU A 300 2.60 -18.40 9.68
C GLU A 300 2.47 -16.88 9.83
N ILE A 301 2.27 -16.21 8.71
CA ILE A 301 2.01 -14.78 8.63
C ILE A 301 0.52 -14.62 8.35
N PRO A 302 -0.27 -14.04 9.27
CA PRO A 302 -1.70 -13.85 9.03
C PRO A 302 -1.93 -13.00 7.77
N PRO A 303 -2.81 -13.45 6.86
CA PRO A 303 -3.07 -12.71 5.64
C PRO A 303 -3.72 -11.36 5.92
N VAL A 304 -3.41 -10.36 5.10
CA VAL A 304 -4.01 -9.03 5.16
C VAL A 304 -4.81 -8.83 3.89
N PRO A 305 -6.13 -9.08 3.89
CA PRO A 305 -6.90 -8.98 2.65
C PRO A 305 -6.94 -7.54 2.14
N LEU A 306 -7.21 -7.37 0.85
CA LEU A 306 -7.47 -6.08 0.23
C LEU A 306 -8.83 -5.51 0.64
N CYS A 307 -9.04 -4.20 0.48
CA CYS A 307 -10.25 -3.51 0.92
C CYS A 307 -11.54 -4.13 0.35
N PHE A 308 -12.50 -4.44 1.22
CA PHE A 308 -13.77 -5.06 0.83
C PHE A 308 -14.53 -4.24 -0.21
N PHE A 309 -14.71 -2.94 0.01
CA PHE A 309 -15.51 -2.13 -0.91
C PHE A 309 -14.88 -1.97 -2.30
N ASN A 310 -13.55 -1.97 -2.36
CA ASN A 310 -12.82 -1.88 -3.61
C ASN A 310 -11.39 -2.44 -3.40
N PRO A 311 -11.07 -3.65 -3.88
CA PRO A 311 -9.74 -4.24 -3.73
C PRO A 311 -8.62 -3.37 -4.30
N LEU A 312 -8.95 -2.49 -5.25
CA LEU A 312 -8.05 -1.51 -5.84
C LEU A 312 -7.74 -0.33 -4.91
N HIS A 313 -8.08 -0.41 -3.61
CA HIS A 313 -7.61 0.49 -2.55
C HIS A 313 -6.42 -0.06 -1.74
N GLY A 314 -6.05 -1.33 -1.96
CA GLY A 314 -4.98 -1.99 -1.21
C GLY A 314 -5.42 -2.54 0.16
N ASP A 315 -4.44 -2.75 1.04
CA ASP A 315 -4.56 -3.48 2.30
C ASP A 315 -5.66 -2.99 3.26
N ALA A 316 -6.40 -3.96 3.80
CA ALA A 316 -7.53 -3.75 4.67
C ALA A 316 -7.17 -3.89 6.16
N THR A 317 -6.64 -2.82 6.73
CA THR A 317 -6.19 -2.79 8.13
C THR A 317 -7.31 -2.58 9.15
N ALA A 318 -8.47 -2.06 8.74
CA ALA A 318 -9.59 -1.75 9.64
C ALA A 318 -10.71 -2.79 9.53
N ARG A 319 -11.17 -3.32 10.67
CA ARG A 319 -12.38 -4.15 10.75
C ARG A 319 -13.60 -3.29 11.00
N ILE A 320 -14.69 -3.57 10.28
CA ILE A 320 -15.98 -2.92 10.46
C ILE A 320 -17.11 -3.96 10.44
N ASP A 321 -18.14 -3.74 11.27
CA ASP A 321 -19.40 -4.47 11.18
C ASP A 321 -20.39 -3.62 10.38
N TRP A 322 -20.42 -3.84 9.07
CA TRP A 322 -21.21 -3.08 8.11
C TRP A 322 -22.55 -3.76 7.83
N ARG A 323 -23.60 -2.96 7.59
CA ARG A 323 -24.91 -3.47 7.19
C ARG A 323 -25.21 -2.96 5.77
N PRO A 324 -25.32 -3.86 4.78
CA PRO A 324 -25.77 -3.48 3.44
C PRO A 324 -27.13 -2.79 3.46
N LEU A 325 -27.33 -1.82 2.57
CA LEU A 325 -28.64 -1.19 2.42
C LEU A 325 -29.68 -2.24 2.01
N GLY A 326 -30.85 -2.23 2.66
CA GLY A 326 -31.91 -3.22 2.40
C GLY A 326 -31.74 -4.56 3.12
N SER A 327 -30.60 -4.83 3.76
CA SER A 327 -30.39 -6.05 4.56
C SER A 327 -30.56 -5.80 6.06
N ARG A 328 -31.04 -6.81 6.79
CA ARG A 328 -31.03 -6.83 8.26
C ARG A 328 -29.74 -7.41 8.82
N ASP A 329 -28.98 -8.14 8.01
CA ASP A 329 -27.77 -8.82 8.42
C ASP A 329 -26.58 -7.87 8.47
N ARG A 330 -25.64 -8.20 9.36
CA ARG A 330 -24.38 -7.45 9.49
C ARG A 330 -23.26 -8.31 8.95
N LEU A 331 -22.48 -7.74 8.03
CA LEU A 331 -21.27 -8.34 7.50
C LEU A 331 -20.07 -7.79 8.25
N ARG A 332 -19.23 -8.69 8.76
CA ARG A 332 -17.94 -8.33 9.33
C ARG A 332 -16.91 -8.36 8.21
N VAL A 333 -16.44 -7.19 7.82
CA VAL A 333 -15.52 -7.02 6.68
C VAL A 333 -14.29 -6.22 7.10
N ARG A 334 -13.23 -6.35 6.32
CA ARG A 334 -12.02 -5.53 6.43
C ARG A 334 -11.97 -4.51 5.32
N THR A 335 -11.63 -3.28 5.66
CA THR A 335 -11.55 -2.16 4.72
C THR A 335 -10.27 -1.35 4.91
N CYS A 336 -9.88 -0.61 3.87
CA CYS A 336 -8.87 0.43 3.99
C CYS A 336 -9.35 1.53 4.97
N ARG A 337 -8.42 2.29 5.54
CA ARG A 337 -8.74 3.35 6.50
C ARG A 337 -9.74 4.40 5.96
N PRO A 338 -9.61 4.89 4.71
CA PRO A 338 -10.58 5.83 4.14
C PRO A 338 -12.00 5.28 4.06
N CYS A 339 -12.18 4.04 3.59
CA CYS A 339 -13.50 3.42 3.49
C CYS A 339 -14.10 3.13 4.87
N ALA A 340 -13.28 2.67 5.82
CA ALA A 340 -13.71 2.51 7.21
C ALA A 340 -14.24 3.82 7.81
N GLN A 341 -13.55 4.94 7.54
CA GLN A 341 -13.95 6.26 8.01
C GLN A 341 -15.28 6.69 7.36
N LYS A 342 -15.41 6.59 6.03
CA LYS A 342 -16.66 6.92 5.31
C LYS A 342 -17.84 6.11 5.86
N THR A 343 -17.68 4.80 6.07
CA THR A 343 -18.74 3.96 6.64
C THR A 343 -19.12 4.40 8.06
N ARG A 344 -18.15 4.73 8.91
CA ARG A 344 -18.41 5.24 10.28
C ARG A 344 -19.16 6.56 10.26
N ASP A 345 -18.83 7.43 9.29
CA ASP A 345 -19.49 8.72 9.07
C ASP A 345 -20.85 8.58 8.36
N LYS A 346 -21.35 7.36 8.15
CA LYS A 346 -22.59 7.04 7.42
C LYS A 346 -22.61 7.60 5.99
N LYS A 347 -21.43 7.75 5.37
CA LYS A 347 -21.25 8.14 3.97
C LYS A 347 -20.99 6.89 3.13
N LEU A 348 -21.38 6.95 1.85
CA LEU A 348 -21.08 5.87 0.91
C LEU A 348 -19.55 5.79 0.68
N PRO A 349 -18.91 4.64 0.95
CA PRO A 349 -17.51 4.42 0.59
C PRO A 349 -17.30 4.50 -0.93
N ASP A 350 -16.04 4.60 -1.35
CA ASP A 350 -15.74 4.38 -2.77
C ASP A 350 -15.79 2.87 -3.03
N VAL A 351 -16.68 2.46 -3.94
CA VAL A 351 -17.09 1.07 -4.14
C VAL A 351 -16.77 0.66 -5.58
N LEU A 352 -16.22 -0.54 -5.73
CA LEU A 352 -16.02 -1.14 -7.04
C LEU A 352 -17.38 -1.50 -7.65
N MET A 353 -17.65 -0.91 -8.80
CA MET A 353 -18.87 -1.15 -9.57
C MET A 353 -18.64 -2.30 -10.55
N ASP A 354 -19.69 -3.09 -10.75
CA ASP A 354 -19.77 -4.17 -11.73
C ASP A 354 -21.06 -3.99 -12.56
N THR A 355 -21.18 -4.70 -13.67
CA THR A 355 -22.30 -4.56 -14.62
C THR A 355 -23.12 -5.84 -14.70
N GLU A 356 -24.39 -5.78 -14.32
CA GLU A 356 -25.36 -6.85 -14.55
C GLU A 356 -26.46 -6.39 -15.50
N ASN A 357 -26.71 -7.12 -16.59
CA ASN A 357 -27.74 -6.80 -17.59
C ASN A 357 -27.67 -5.36 -18.13
N GLY A 358 -26.46 -4.81 -18.26
CA GLY A 358 -26.22 -3.45 -18.73
C GLY A 358 -26.49 -2.35 -17.68
N ARG A 359 -26.69 -2.71 -16.41
CA ARG A 359 -26.81 -1.76 -15.30
C ARG A 359 -25.61 -1.86 -14.39
N GLU A 360 -25.01 -0.71 -14.06
CA GLU A 360 -23.95 -0.63 -13.06
C GLU A 360 -24.54 -0.74 -11.65
N ALA A 361 -23.97 -1.62 -10.84
CA ALA A 361 -24.26 -1.77 -9.43
C ALA A 361 -22.97 -2.07 -8.65
N PRO A 362 -22.92 -1.80 -7.34
CA PRO A 362 -21.83 -2.31 -6.50
C PRO A 362 -21.60 -3.81 -6.73
N TYR A 363 -20.34 -4.24 -6.81
CA TYR A 363 -20.03 -5.64 -7.11
C TYR A 363 -20.69 -6.62 -6.12
N TYR A 364 -20.83 -6.22 -4.85
CA TYR A 364 -21.46 -7.03 -3.79
C TYR A 364 -22.99 -7.05 -3.84
N GLU A 365 -23.62 -6.27 -4.72
CA GLU A 365 -25.07 -6.29 -5.00
C GLU A 365 -25.41 -7.14 -6.22
N ILE A 366 -24.41 -7.56 -7.00
CA ILE A 366 -24.58 -8.48 -8.13
C ILE A 366 -25.01 -9.84 -7.59
N ASP A 367 -25.88 -10.52 -8.33
CA ASP A 367 -26.35 -11.86 -8.01
C ASP A 367 -25.15 -12.81 -7.73
N PRO A 368 -25.04 -13.39 -6.52
CA PRO A 368 -23.92 -14.25 -6.16
C PRO A 368 -23.89 -15.57 -6.93
N GLU A 369 -24.96 -15.95 -7.64
CA GLU A 369 -24.94 -17.08 -8.57
C GLU A 369 -24.30 -16.73 -9.91
N LYS A 370 -24.13 -15.43 -10.22
CA LYS A 370 -23.56 -14.93 -11.48
C LYS A 370 -22.18 -14.27 -11.32
N SER A 371 -21.76 -13.95 -10.10
CA SER A 371 -20.48 -13.30 -9.83
C SER A 371 -19.78 -13.93 -8.63
N VAL A 372 -18.67 -14.64 -8.91
CA VAL A 372 -17.78 -15.20 -7.88
C VAL A 372 -17.23 -14.12 -6.95
N TRP A 373 -17.04 -12.90 -7.46
CA TRP A 373 -16.55 -11.76 -6.67
C TRP A 373 -17.59 -11.30 -5.65
N SER A 374 -18.86 -11.18 -6.05
CA SER A 374 -19.98 -10.89 -5.15
C SER A 374 -20.11 -11.97 -4.07
N GLN A 375 -20.14 -13.23 -4.51
CA GLN A 375 -20.37 -14.38 -3.64
C GLN A 375 -19.29 -14.56 -2.55
N THR A 376 -18.04 -14.26 -2.89
CA THR A 376 -16.90 -14.42 -1.97
C THR A 376 -16.52 -13.12 -1.27
N GLY A 377 -17.04 -11.98 -1.73
CA GLY A 377 -16.57 -10.66 -1.31
C GLY A 377 -15.07 -10.48 -1.58
N TYR A 378 -14.61 -10.89 -2.77
CA TYR A 378 -13.17 -10.99 -3.10
C TYR A 378 -12.37 -11.79 -2.05
N GLY A 379 -12.92 -12.92 -1.61
CA GLY A 379 -12.28 -13.82 -0.65
C GLY A 379 -12.33 -13.38 0.82
N GLN A 380 -13.04 -12.30 1.16
CA GLN A 380 -13.22 -11.89 2.56
C GLN A 380 -14.39 -12.58 3.26
N LEU A 381 -15.44 -12.93 2.53
CA LEU A 381 -16.63 -13.56 3.08
C LEU A 381 -16.54 -15.09 3.03
N ARG A 382 -15.71 -15.61 2.12
CA ARG A 382 -15.47 -17.04 1.93
C ARG A 382 -14.01 -17.31 1.61
N GLU A 383 -13.47 -18.40 2.15
CA GLU A 383 -12.08 -18.79 1.95
C GLU A 383 -11.84 -19.62 0.67
N ASP A 384 -12.92 -20.10 0.02
CA ASP A 384 -12.90 -21.01 -1.14
C ASP A 384 -12.80 -20.30 -2.50
N LEU A 385 -12.26 -19.07 -2.53
CA LEU A 385 -12.19 -18.26 -3.76
C LEU A 385 -11.29 -18.90 -4.82
N ILE A 386 -10.09 -19.35 -4.44
CA ILE A 386 -9.11 -19.92 -5.38
C ILE A 386 -9.69 -21.19 -6.02
N GLU A 387 -10.29 -22.05 -5.22
CA GLU A 387 -10.89 -23.31 -5.65
C GLU A 387 -12.06 -23.08 -6.62
N ARG A 388 -12.90 -22.07 -6.38
CA ARG A 388 -14.00 -21.68 -7.28
C ARG A 388 -13.49 -21.24 -8.65
N ILE A 389 -12.49 -20.35 -8.67
CA ILE A 389 -11.87 -19.89 -9.92
C ILE A 389 -11.26 -21.08 -10.67
N GLN A 390 -10.56 -21.98 -9.97
CA GLN A 390 -9.98 -23.17 -10.59
C GLN A 390 -11.05 -24.09 -11.20
N ARG A 391 -12.20 -24.29 -10.53
CA ARG A 391 -13.35 -25.04 -11.09
C ARG A 391 -14.00 -24.35 -12.29
N GLY A 392 -13.86 -23.03 -12.40
CA GLY A 392 -14.49 -22.22 -13.45
C GLY A 392 -15.90 -21.78 -13.10
N ASP A 393 -16.16 -21.61 -11.81
CA ASP A 393 -17.42 -21.04 -11.28
C ASP A 393 -17.53 -19.54 -11.55
#